data_AF-A0A3E0KKQ6-F1
#
_entry.id   AF-A0A3E0KKQ6-F1
#
_cell.length_a   1.000
_cell.length_b   1.000
_cell.length_c   1.000
_cell.angle_alpha   90.00
_cell.angle_beta   90.00
_cell.angle_gamma   90.00
#
_symmetry.space_group_name_H-M   'P 1'
#
loop_
_entity.id
_entity.type
_entity.pdbx_description
1 polymer ?
#
loop_
_entity_poly.entity_id
_entity_poly.type
_entity_poly.pdbx_seq_one_letter_code
_entity_poly.pdbx_strand_id
1 'polypeptide(L)'
;MHAAARSRLLLLGLLLAAGAGWLLTASGNGSSRIIYETDVPGWRWTGGSFRDQYVALLLDETDLRRARAALPDPVWRQAGQQMEEWLAAGDTAVVVAYLGEASTGGYAIRIVRVEVQEARDKKESRPVVTVTVARRRPGPDEFVTQAFTYPYDAVPVAKDQLPDEPFDVRFVDPDGQPLDGDGRPAFLRRR
;
A
#
# COMPACT_ATOMS: atom_id res chain seq x y z
N MET A 1 59.78 -9.49 34.42
CA MET A 1 59.37 -9.35 35.83
C MET A 1 57.99 -8.71 35.87
N HIS A 2 57.02 -9.43 36.46
CA HIS A 2 55.69 -9.03 37.01
C HIS A 2 54.81 -8.09 36.16
N ALA A 3 53.73 -8.54 35.51
CA ALA A 3 52.45 -9.04 36.05
C ALA A 3 51.73 -8.05 36.99
N ALA A 4 50.60 -7.49 36.54
CA ALA A 4 49.32 -7.54 37.26
C ALA A 4 48.21 -6.81 36.47
N ALA A 5 47.18 -7.57 36.12
CA ALA A 5 45.89 -7.10 35.66
C ALA A 5 45.14 -6.32 36.76
N ARG A 6 44.24 -5.42 36.36
CA ARG A 6 43.03 -5.07 37.11
C ARG A 6 41.97 -4.51 36.17
N SER A 7 41.01 -5.38 35.86
CA SER A 7 39.70 -5.07 35.30
C SER A 7 39.03 -3.91 36.03
N ARG A 8 38.41 -3.00 35.28
CA ARG A 8 37.28 -2.21 35.75
C ARG A 8 36.22 -2.19 34.65
N LEU A 9 35.14 -2.92 34.93
CA LEU A 9 33.84 -2.80 34.26
C LEU A 9 33.40 -1.34 34.25
N LEU A 10 32.93 -0.85 33.11
CA LEU A 10 32.02 0.29 33.04
C LEU A 10 30.87 -0.06 32.08
N LEU A 11 29.75 -0.40 32.72
CA LEU A 11 28.33 -0.18 32.38
C LEU A 11 28.06 0.39 30.97
N LEU A 12 27.48 -0.39 30.06
CA LEU A 12 26.03 -0.57 29.85
C LEU A 12 25.25 0.76 29.74
N GLY A 13 24.98 1.16 28.50
CA GLY A 13 24.04 2.20 28.13
C GLY A 13 23.26 1.77 26.89
N LEU A 14 22.56 0.63 26.98
CA LEU A 14 21.65 0.14 25.96
C LEU A 14 20.34 0.94 26.08
N LEU A 15 20.12 1.90 25.19
CA LEU A 15 18.85 2.61 25.08
C LEU A 15 17.81 1.69 24.44
N LEU A 16 17.08 0.97 25.28
CA LEU A 16 15.82 0.31 24.94
C LEU A 16 14.77 1.38 24.64
N ALA A 17 14.53 1.67 23.36
CA ALA A 17 13.29 2.32 22.94
C ALA A 17 12.16 1.29 23.02
N ALA A 18 11.45 1.30 24.14
CA ALA A 18 10.21 0.57 24.33
C ALA A 18 9.12 1.18 23.43
N GLY A 19 9.00 0.67 22.21
CA GLY A 19 7.84 0.87 21.36
C GLY A 19 6.92 -0.34 21.49
N ALA A 20 5.96 -0.27 22.41
CA ALA A 20 4.86 -1.21 22.48
C ALA A 20 3.95 -1.02 21.26
N GLY A 21 4.08 -1.92 20.29
CA GLY A 21 3.21 -2.01 19.12
C GLY A 21 3.03 -3.49 18.80
N TRP A 22 1.81 -3.98 19.00
CA TRP A 22 1.41 -5.38 18.97
C TRP A 22 2.00 -6.19 17.82
N LEU A 23 2.88 -7.13 18.17
CA LEU A 23 3.28 -8.22 17.30
C LEU A 23 2.07 -9.16 17.18
N LEU A 24 1.29 -9.03 16.11
CA LEU A 24 0.42 -10.12 15.68
C LEU A 24 1.35 -11.25 15.22
N THR A 25 1.57 -12.21 16.12
CA THR A 25 2.14 -13.51 15.77
C THR A 25 1.17 -14.22 14.82
N ALA A 26 1.33 -14.00 13.52
CA ALA A 26 0.83 -14.91 12.51
C ALA A 26 1.67 -16.19 12.58
N SER A 27 1.36 -17.04 13.54
CA SER A 27 1.90 -18.40 13.58
C SER A 27 1.21 -19.23 12.50
N GLY A 28 1.98 -19.60 11.47
CA GLY A 28 1.71 -20.76 10.63
C GLY A 28 2.19 -20.59 9.19
N ASN A 29 3.24 -21.31 8.83
CA ASN A 29 3.83 -21.63 7.52
C ASN A 29 3.04 -21.27 6.24
N GLY A 30 2.82 -19.99 5.95
CA GLY A 30 2.64 -19.49 4.58
C GLY A 30 3.84 -18.58 4.28
N SER A 31 4.50 -18.74 3.14
CA SER A 31 5.56 -17.82 2.75
C SER A 31 4.94 -16.48 2.40
N SER A 32 5.28 -15.44 3.16
CA SER A 32 4.99 -14.06 2.81
C SER A 32 6.20 -13.43 2.13
N ARG A 33 5.98 -12.67 1.07
CA ARG A 33 7.01 -11.89 0.38
C ARG A 33 6.53 -10.46 0.13
N ILE A 34 7.32 -9.50 0.56
CA ILE A 34 7.15 -8.09 0.19
C ILE A 34 7.80 -7.87 -1.18
N ILE A 35 7.04 -7.33 -2.13
CA ILE A 35 7.48 -7.09 -3.52
C ILE A 35 7.59 -5.60 -3.84
N TYR A 36 6.99 -4.74 -3.01
CA TYR A 36 7.16 -3.30 -3.04
C TYR A 36 7.02 -2.76 -1.62
N GLU A 37 7.87 -1.81 -1.24
CA GLU A 37 7.79 -1.11 0.04
C GLU A 37 8.36 0.31 -0.06
N THR A 38 7.68 1.26 0.58
CA THR A 38 8.16 2.62 0.79
C THR A 38 7.63 3.16 2.11
N ASP A 39 8.27 4.20 2.63
CA ASP A 39 7.89 4.84 3.89
C ASP A 39 7.28 6.24 3.65
N VAL A 40 6.36 6.62 4.54
CA VAL A 40 5.67 7.92 4.55
C VAL A 40 5.66 8.49 5.97
N PRO A 41 6.82 8.85 6.52
CA PRO A 41 6.93 9.25 7.90
C PRO A 41 6.07 10.48 8.19
N GLY A 42 5.30 10.41 9.29
CA GLY A 42 4.46 11.50 9.76
C GLY A 42 3.12 11.65 9.04
N TRP A 43 2.80 10.80 8.05
CA TRP A 43 1.47 10.78 7.48
C TRP A 43 0.46 10.26 8.50
N ARG A 44 -0.67 10.96 8.62
CA ARG A 44 -1.74 10.60 9.54
C ARG A 44 -3.08 10.73 8.84
N TRP A 45 -3.88 9.68 8.96
CA TRP A 45 -5.28 9.71 8.56
C TRP A 45 -6.15 9.93 9.79
N THR A 46 -6.84 11.07 9.84
CA THR A 46 -7.74 11.42 10.95
C THR A 46 -9.22 11.22 10.58
N GLY A 47 -9.48 10.40 9.57
CA GLY A 47 -10.82 10.09 9.08
C GLY A 47 -11.32 11.04 7.98
N GLY A 48 -12.45 10.64 7.39
CA GLY A 48 -13.01 11.20 6.17
C GLY A 48 -13.38 10.08 5.20
N SER A 49 -14.31 10.35 4.29
CA SER A 49 -14.65 9.45 3.19
C SER A 49 -14.78 10.27 1.93
N PHE A 50 -14.32 9.68 0.83
CA PHE A 50 -14.30 10.28 -0.48
C PHE A 50 -15.13 9.41 -1.40
N ARG A 51 -16.11 10.01 -2.08
CA ARG A 51 -17.12 9.26 -2.85
C ARG A 51 -16.55 8.56 -4.07
N ASP A 52 -15.46 9.09 -4.59
CA ASP A 52 -14.79 8.68 -5.82
C ASP A 52 -13.45 8.00 -5.55
N GLN A 53 -13.22 7.51 -4.32
CA GLN A 53 -12.05 6.70 -4.00
C GLN A 53 -11.96 5.48 -4.92
N TYR A 54 -10.77 5.22 -5.46
CA TYR A 54 -10.53 4.11 -6.37
C TYR A 54 -9.19 3.43 -6.04
N VAL A 55 -9.22 2.11 -5.88
CA VAL A 55 -8.03 1.29 -5.69
C VAL A 55 -8.12 0.04 -6.57
N ALA A 56 -7.04 -0.31 -7.25
CA ALA A 56 -7.03 -1.47 -8.13
C ALA A 56 -5.62 -2.02 -8.38
N LEU A 57 -5.55 -3.31 -8.70
CA LEU A 57 -4.41 -3.95 -9.33
C LEU A 57 -4.79 -4.18 -10.80
N LEU A 58 -4.09 -3.52 -11.71
CA LEU A 58 -4.31 -3.60 -13.14
C LEU A 58 -3.34 -4.62 -13.71
N LEU A 59 -3.87 -5.68 -14.33
CA LEU A 59 -3.06 -6.77 -14.87
C LEU A 59 -3.02 -6.76 -16.39
N ASP A 60 -4.02 -6.17 -17.02
CA ASP A 60 -4.20 -6.17 -18.46
C ASP A 60 -4.96 -4.93 -18.95
N GLU A 61 -5.16 -4.85 -20.27
CA GLU A 61 -5.86 -3.76 -20.93
C GLU A 61 -7.33 -3.64 -20.48
N THR A 62 -7.97 -4.73 -20.08
CA THR A 62 -9.35 -4.70 -19.56
C THR A 62 -9.41 -3.96 -18.23
N ASP A 63 -8.46 -4.24 -17.33
CA ASP A 63 -8.35 -3.50 -16.07
C ASP A 63 -8.01 -2.04 -16.31
N LEU A 64 -7.13 -1.74 -17.28
CA LEU A 64 -6.80 -0.37 -17.66
C LEU A 64 -8.01 0.41 -18.18
N ARG A 65 -8.85 -0.20 -19.03
CA ARG A 65 -10.10 0.42 -19.48
C ARG A 65 -11.07 0.68 -18.32
N ARG A 66 -11.12 -0.20 -17.32
CA ARG A 66 -11.91 0.03 -16.10
C ARG A 66 -11.34 1.18 -15.28
N ALA A 67 -10.02 1.26 -15.13
CA ALA A 67 -9.35 2.38 -14.46
C ALA A 67 -9.63 3.70 -15.19
N ARG A 68 -9.58 3.73 -16.53
CA ARG A 68 -9.93 4.92 -17.33
C ARG A 68 -11.35 5.40 -17.06
N ALA A 69 -12.30 4.47 -16.96
CA ALA A 69 -13.70 4.78 -16.73
C ALA A 69 -13.99 5.24 -15.29
N ALA A 70 -13.19 4.77 -14.32
CA ALA A 70 -13.36 5.11 -12.91
C ALA A 70 -12.62 6.38 -12.48
N LEU A 71 -11.44 6.64 -13.05
CA LEU A 71 -10.60 7.79 -12.69
C LEU A 71 -11.06 9.08 -13.39
N PRO A 72 -11.10 10.22 -12.69
CA PRO A 72 -11.46 11.49 -13.31
C PRO A 72 -10.36 11.98 -14.26
N ASP A 73 -10.74 12.80 -15.25
CA ASP A 73 -9.83 13.28 -16.30
C ASP A 73 -8.55 13.99 -15.80
N PRO A 74 -8.54 14.77 -14.70
CA PRO A 74 -7.31 15.33 -14.15
C PRO A 74 -6.30 14.25 -13.76
N VAL A 75 -6.76 13.16 -13.11
CA VAL A 75 -5.90 12.04 -12.72
C VAL A 75 -5.43 11.29 -13.97
N TRP A 76 -6.34 11.00 -14.90
CA TRP A 76 -5.97 10.27 -16.12
C TRP A 76 -4.94 11.03 -16.96
N ARG A 77 -5.06 12.35 -17.09
CA ARG A 77 -4.07 13.16 -17.83
C ARG A 77 -2.68 13.13 -17.19
N GLN A 78 -2.59 12.90 -15.88
CA GLN A 78 -1.32 12.86 -15.16
C GLN A 78 -0.70 11.46 -15.13
N ALA A 79 -1.53 10.41 -15.02
CA ALA A 79 -1.07 9.05 -14.77
C ALA A 79 -1.33 8.08 -15.94
N GLY A 80 -2.34 8.34 -16.76
CA GLY A 80 -2.89 7.41 -17.76
C GLY A 80 -1.84 6.91 -18.74
N GLN A 81 -1.09 7.82 -19.35
CA GLN A 81 0.00 7.48 -20.28
C GLN A 81 1.05 6.59 -19.61
N GLN A 82 1.46 6.90 -18.38
CA GLN A 82 2.46 6.11 -17.68
C GLN A 82 1.96 4.69 -17.36
N MET A 83 0.68 4.55 -16.99
CA MET A 83 0.05 3.25 -16.73
C MET A 83 -0.11 2.43 -18.02
N GLU A 84 -0.47 3.07 -19.13
CA GLU A 84 -0.50 2.46 -20.47
C GLU A 84 0.88 1.92 -20.86
N GLU A 85 1.93 2.73 -20.70
CA GLU A 85 3.31 2.34 -21.00
C GLU A 85 3.78 1.15 -20.16
N TRP A 86 3.51 1.16 -18.84
CA TRP A 86 3.86 0.04 -17.96
C TRP A 86 3.14 -1.25 -18.37
N LEU A 87 1.83 -1.19 -18.62
CA LEU A 87 1.08 -2.40 -19.02
C LEU A 87 1.47 -2.89 -20.42
N ALA A 88 1.82 -1.98 -21.33
CA ALA A 88 2.27 -2.32 -22.69
C ALA A 88 3.61 -3.08 -22.71
N ALA A 89 4.44 -2.97 -21.65
CA ALA A 89 5.64 -3.81 -21.50
C ALA A 89 5.31 -5.30 -21.41
N GLY A 90 4.08 -5.65 -21.01
CA GLY A 90 3.56 -7.02 -20.97
C GLY A 90 3.90 -7.81 -19.71
N ASP A 91 5.06 -7.55 -19.11
CA ASP A 91 5.57 -8.19 -17.89
C ASP A 91 5.26 -7.43 -16.59
N THR A 92 4.61 -6.27 -16.70
CA THR A 92 4.35 -5.36 -15.59
C THR A 92 2.85 -5.28 -15.31
N ALA A 93 2.48 -5.33 -14.03
CA ALA A 93 1.19 -4.97 -13.49
C ALA A 93 1.27 -3.58 -12.84
N VAL A 94 0.13 -2.93 -12.60
CA VAL A 94 0.10 -1.60 -11.98
C VAL A 94 -0.85 -1.59 -10.80
N VAL A 95 -0.36 -1.19 -9.63
CA VAL A 95 -1.22 -0.89 -8.49
C VAL A 95 -1.56 0.59 -8.53
N VAL A 96 -2.84 0.93 -8.41
CA VAL A 96 -3.33 2.31 -8.44
C VAL A 96 -4.11 2.58 -7.17
N ALA A 97 -3.88 3.76 -6.58
CA ALA A 97 -4.66 4.28 -5.47
C ALA A 97 -4.99 5.76 -5.71
N TYR A 98 -6.27 6.08 -5.77
CA TYR A 98 -6.81 7.43 -5.88
C TYR A 98 -7.67 7.71 -4.64
N LEU A 99 -7.36 8.80 -3.95
CA LEU A 99 -8.04 9.15 -2.70
C LEU A 99 -9.49 9.57 -2.95
N GLY A 100 -9.74 10.22 -4.08
CA GLY A 100 -10.94 11.01 -4.37
C GLY A 100 -10.66 12.51 -4.44
N GLU A 101 -11.63 13.29 -4.91
CA GLU A 101 -11.50 14.74 -5.04
C GLU A 101 -11.47 15.38 -3.65
N ALA A 102 -10.39 16.10 -3.35
CA ALA A 102 -10.23 16.85 -2.11
C ALA A 102 -10.50 18.33 -2.33
N SER A 103 -11.32 18.93 -1.47
CA SER A 103 -11.71 20.34 -1.56
C SER A 103 -10.57 21.34 -1.27
N THR A 104 -9.48 20.87 -0.69
CA THR A 104 -8.27 21.67 -0.44
C THR A 104 -7.02 20.85 -0.76
N GLY A 105 -5.88 21.54 -0.83
CA GLY A 105 -4.57 20.90 -0.79
C GLY A 105 -4.28 20.24 0.56
N GLY A 106 -3.14 19.56 0.63
CA GLY A 106 -2.63 18.89 1.84
C GLY A 106 -3.10 17.45 2.02
N TYR A 107 -4.15 17.02 1.30
CA TYR A 107 -4.52 15.61 1.22
C TYR A 107 -3.52 14.84 0.36
N ALA A 108 -3.21 13.60 0.75
CA ALA A 108 -2.33 12.73 -0.02
C ALA A 108 -2.70 11.26 0.13
N ILE A 109 -2.29 10.44 -0.84
CA ILE A 109 -2.39 8.98 -0.82
C ILE A 109 -1.08 8.38 -1.34
N ARG A 110 -0.69 7.23 -0.82
CA ARG A 110 0.54 6.52 -1.18
C ARG A 110 0.32 5.03 -1.05
N ILE A 111 0.72 4.27 -2.06
CA ILE A 111 0.89 2.82 -1.93
C ILE A 111 2.20 2.63 -1.18
N VAL A 112 2.15 2.01 0.00
CA VAL A 112 3.31 1.87 0.90
C VAL A 112 3.86 0.46 0.94
N ARG A 113 3.04 -0.55 0.67
CA ARG A 113 3.49 -1.94 0.62
C ARG A 113 2.64 -2.76 -0.32
N VAL A 114 3.28 -3.66 -1.06
CA VAL A 114 2.63 -4.77 -1.75
C VAL A 114 3.25 -6.05 -1.22
N GLU A 115 2.42 -6.90 -0.62
CA GLU A 115 2.82 -8.16 -0.01
C GLU A 115 2.04 -9.31 -0.63
N VAL A 116 2.74 -10.40 -0.92
CA VAL A 116 2.17 -11.64 -1.44
C VAL A 116 2.21 -12.69 -0.34
N GLN A 117 1.05 -13.24 -0.01
CA GLN A 117 0.90 -14.35 0.91
C GLN A 117 0.50 -15.59 0.12
N GLU A 118 1.37 -16.59 0.10
CA GLU A 118 1.09 -17.86 -0.58
C GLU A 118 0.00 -18.67 0.15
N ALA A 119 -0.79 -19.40 -0.64
CA ALA A 119 -1.75 -20.36 -0.08
C ALA A 119 -1.01 -21.48 0.68
N ARG A 120 -1.45 -21.78 1.91
CA ARG A 120 -0.91 -22.91 2.68
C ARG A 120 -1.23 -24.26 2.02
N ASP A 121 -2.45 -24.37 1.50
CA ASP A 121 -2.89 -25.45 0.63
C ASP A 121 -3.66 -24.84 -0.54
N LYS A 122 -3.17 -25.05 -1.76
CA LYS A 122 -3.78 -24.56 -3.02
C LYS A 122 -5.17 -25.17 -3.27
N LYS A 123 -5.53 -26.26 -2.59
CA LYS A 123 -6.87 -26.87 -2.66
C LYS A 123 -7.88 -26.20 -1.74
N GLU A 124 -7.43 -25.53 -0.69
CA GLU A 124 -8.30 -24.94 0.35
C GLU A 124 -8.33 -23.41 0.30
N SER A 125 -7.26 -22.78 -0.20
CA SER A 125 -7.10 -21.33 -0.22
C SER A 125 -6.38 -20.84 -1.46
N ARG A 126 -6.65 -19.59 -1.84
CA ARG A 126 -5.93 -18.88 -2.89
C ARG A 126 -4.82 -18.03 -2.27
N PRO A 127 -3.73 -17.76 -3.01
CA PRO A 127 -2.78 -16.73 -2.62
C PRO A 127 -3.49 -15.37 -2.49
N VAL A 128 -2.95 -14.50 -1.63
CA VAL A 128 -3.51 -13.17 -1.37
C VAL A 128 -2.43 -12.12 -1.60
N VAL A 129 -2.75 -11.13 -2.45
CA VAL A 129 -1.95 -9.92 -2.63
C VAL A 129 -2.55 -8.83 -1.75
N THR A 130 -1.84 -8.44 -0.69
CA THR A 130 -2.23 -7.35 0.20
C THR A 130 -1.50 -6.08 -0.20
N VAL A 131 -2.25 -5.06 -0.57
CA VAL A 131 -1.77 -3.71 -0.87
C VAL A 131 -2.08 -2.81 0.32
N THR A 132 -1.03 -2.34 0.99
CA THR A 132 -1.16 -1.34 2.05
C THR A 132 -1.05 0.06 1.44
N VAL A 133 -2.01 0.91 1.75
CA VAL A 133 -2.09 2.27 1.23
C VAL A 133 -2.25 3.25 2.39
N ALA A 134 -1.30 4.17 2.50
CA ALA A 134 -1.35 5.24 3.47
C ALA A 134 -2.12 6.44 2.90
N ARG A 135 -2.87 7.11 3.78
CA ARG A 135 -3.62 8.32 3.47
C ARG A 135 -3.20 9.43 4.42
N ARG A 136 -3.16 10.65 3.91
CA ARG A 136 -2.87 11.86 4.69
C ARG A 136 -4.04 12.82 4.60
N ARG A 137 -4.44 13.34 5.75
CA ARG A 137 -5.32 14.50 5.88
C ARG A 137 -4.51 15.65 6.46
N PRO A 138 -4.62 16.88 5.93
CA PRO A 138 -3.94 18.03 6.52
C PRO A 138 -4.40 18.27 7.96
N GLY A 139 -3.50 18.77 8.79
CA GLY A 139 -3.83 19.18 10.16
C GLY A 139 -4.77 20.40 10.18
N PRO A 140 -5.51 20.64 11.29
CA PRO A 140 -6.41 21.79 11.39
C PRO A 140 -5.71 23.15 11.24
N ASP A 141 -4.44 23.24 11.63
CA ASP A 141 -3.63 24.45 11.58
C ASP A 141 -2.62 24.45 10.42
N GLU A 142 -2.70 23.47 9.51
CA GLU A 142 -1.81 23.40 8.36
C GLU A 142 -2.25 24.40 7.28
N PHE A 143 -1.30 25.21 6.78
CA PHE A 143 -1.57 26.06 5.63
C PHE A 143 -1.78 25.20 4.39
N VAL A 144 -2.98 25.24 3.83
CA VAL A 144 -3.36 24.47 2.64
C VAL A 144 -3.80 25.37 1.50
N THR A 145 -3.52 24.93 0.27
CA THR A 145 -4.03 25.57 -0.95
C THR A 145 -5.56 25.45 -1.01
N GLN A 146 -6.25 26.55 -1.27
CA GLN A 146 -7.71 26.58 -1.44
C GLN A 146 -8.07 26.24 -2.91
N ALA A 147 -7.91 24.97 -3.27
CA ALA A 147 -8.25 24.45 -4.59
C ALA A 147 -8.63 22.97 -4.50
N PHE A 148 -9.48 22.52 -5.43
CA PHE A 148 -9.73 21.10 -5.62
C PHE A 148 -8.43 20.40 -6.03
N THR A 149 -8.12 19.29 -5.36
CA THR A 149 -6.95 18.45 -5.66
C THR A 149 -7.39 17.01 -5.87
N TYR A 150 -6.56 16.25 -6.58
CA TYR A 150 -6.85 14.88 -6.98
C TYR A 150 -5.71 13.95 -6.57
N PRO A 151 -5.55 13.65 -5.26
CA PRO A 151 -4.40 12.88 -4.79
C PRO A 151 -4.48 11.44 -5.30
N TYR A 152 -3.45 11.02 -6.02
CA TYR A 152 -3.31 9.65 -6.52
C TYR A 152 -1.88 9.14 -6.33
N ASP A 153 -1.72 7.83 -6.48
CA ASP A 153 -0.45 7.14 -6.57
C ASP A 153 -0.59 5.92 -7.48
N ALA A 154 0.45 5.60 -8.24
CA ALA A 154 0.50 4.43 -9.09
C ALA A 154 1.91 3.84 -9.06
N VAL A 155 2.01 2.54 -8.83
CA VAL A 155 3.30 1.83 -8.75
C VAL A 155 3.31 0.62 -9.69
N PRO A 156 4.36 0.44 -10.50
CA PRO A 156 4.53 -0.77 -11.29
C PRO A 156 4.97 -1.92 -10.38
N VAL A 157 4.48 -3.12 -10.68
CA VAL A 157 4.82 -4.37 -10.00
C VAL A 157 5.11 -5.42 -11.06
N ALA A 158 6.24 -6.11 -10.97
CA ALA A 158 6.57 -7.16 -11.94
C ALA A 158 5.60 -8.35 -11.78
N LYS A 159 5.05 -8.86 -12.89
CA LYS A 159 4.05 -9.93 -12.87
C LYS A 159 4.62 -11.26 -12.38
N ASP A 160 5.89 -11.52 -12.63
CA ASP A 160 6.61 -12.68 -12.09
C ASP A 160 6.76 -12.62 -10.55
N GLN A 161 6.48 -11.45 -9.96
CA GLN A 161 6.43 -11.28 -8.52
C GLN A 161 5.03 -11.52 -7.93
N LEU A 162 4.00 -11.60 -8.78
CA LEU A 162 2.64 -11.92 -8.36
C LEU A 162 2.40 -13.45 -8.41
N PRO A 163 1.42 -13.97 -7.64
CA PRO A 163 1.03 -15.37 -7.75
C PRO A 163 0.45 -15.70 -9.13
N ASP A 164 0.55 -16.97 -9.52
CA ASP A 164 -0.26 -17.49 -10.63
C ASP A 164 -1.75 -17.34 -10.33
N GLU A 165 -2.53 -17.07 -11.36
CA GLU A 165 -3.99 -16.97 -11.22
C GLU A 165 -4.63 -18.34 -10.91
N PRO A 166 -5.70 -18.37 -10.08
CA PRO A 166 -6.36 -17.22 -9.44
C PRO A 166 -5.77 -16.87 -8.06
N PHE A 167 -5.71 -15.57 -7.76
CA PHE A 167 -5.39 -15.03 -6.44
C PHE A 167 -6.39 -13.94 -6.04
N ASP A 168 -6.46 -13.66 -4.74
CA ASP A 168 -7.28 -12.56 -4.19
C ASP A 168 -6.43 -11.31 -3.99
N VAL A 169 -7.05 -10.13 -4.10
CA VAL A 169 -6.41 -8.84 -3.83
C VAL A 169 -7.14 -8.14 -2.69
N ARG A 170 -6.39 -7.55 -1.76
CA ARG A 170 -6.94 -6.81 -0.62
C ARG A 170 -6.24 -5.47 -0.48
N PHE A 171 -7.00 -4.40 -0.44
CA PHE A 171 -6.49 -3.06 -0.14
C PHE A 171 -6.77 -2.74 1.32
N VAL A 172 -5.74 -2.36 2.05
CA VAL A 172 -5.82 -2.04 3.48
C VAL A 172 -5.11 -0.75 3.79
N ASP A 173 -5.48 -0.10 4.89
CA ASP A 173 -4.70 0.98 5.48
C ASP A 173 -3.51 0.43 6.31
N PRO A 174 -2.62 1.29 6.84
CA PRO A 174 -1.47 0.85 7.63
C PRO A 174 -1.82 0.07 8.90
N ASP A 175 -3.05 0.20 9.41
CA ASP A 175 -3.56 -0.54 10.57
C ASP A 175 -4.20 -1.88 10.16
N GLY A 176 -4.15 -2.23 8.87
CA GLY A 176 -4.70 -3.46 8.31
C GLY A 176 -6.21 -3.43 8.09
N GLN A 177 -6.86 -2.27 8.24
CA GLN A 177 -8.29 -2.14 8.00
C GLN A 177 -8.56 -2.04 6.49
N PRO A 178 -9.59 -2.73 5.96
CA PRO A 178 -9.95 -2.63 4.55
C PRO A 178 -10.16 -1.18 4.09
N LEU A 179 -9.59 -0.84 2.94
CA LEU A 179 -9.94 0.39 2.23
C LEU A 179 -11.23 0.15 1.44
N ASP A 180 -12.33 0.53 2.07
CA ASP A 180 -13.63 0.47 1.44
C ASP A 180 -13.81 1.66 0.48
N GLY A 181 -13.79 1.38 -0.83
CA GLY A 181 -14.73 2.07 -1.71
C GLY A 181 -16.13 1.64 -1.24
N ASP A 182 -16.93 2.57 -0.73
CA ASP A 182 -18.37 2.37 -0.50
C ASP A 182 -18.83 1.20 0.41
N GLY A 183 -17.98 0.72 1.32
CA GLY A 183 -18.34 -0.26 2.36
C GLY A 183 -18.61 -1.68 1.83
N ARG A 184 -18.17 -1.97 0.60
CA ARG A 184 -18.16 -3.32 0.07
C ARG A 184 -16.72 -3.78 0.00
N PRO A 185 -16.39 -4.95 0.56
CA PRO A 185 -15.03 -5.45 0.43
C PRO A 185 -14.73 -5.57 -1.06
N ALA A 186 -13.63 -4.96 -1.50
CA ALA A 186 -13.08 -5.10 -2.85
C ALA A 186 -12.55 -6.53 -3.06
N PHE A 187 -13.39 -7.54 -2.87
CA PHE A 187 -13.17 -8.88 -3.38
C PHE A 187 -13.43 -8.83 -4.88
N LEU A 188 -12.43 -8.42 -5.65
CA LEU A 188 -12.36 -8.82 -7.05
C LEU A 188 -12.10 -10.33 -7.08
N ARG A 189 -13.18 -11.11 -6.92
CA ARG A 189 -13.16 -12.54 -7.22
C ARG A 189 -12.92 -12.71 -8.72
N ARG A 190 -11.67 -12.89 -9.14
CA ARG A 190 -11.37 -13.46 -10.46
C ARG A 190 -11.83 -14.92 -10.43
N ARG A 191 -12.80 -15.27 -11.29
CA ARG A 191 -13.15 -16.65 -11.60
C ARG A 191 -12.25 -17.16 -12.70
#